data_AF-A0A182ESA3-F1
#
_entry.id   AF-A0A182ESA3-F1
#
_cell.length_a   1.000
_cell.length_b   1.000
_cell.length_c   1.000
_cell.angle_alpha   90.00
_cell.angle_beta   90.00
_cell.angle_gamma   90.00
#
_symmetry.space_group_name_H-M   'P 1'
#
loop_
_entity.id
_entity.type
_entity.pdbx_description
1 polymer ?
#
loop_
_entity_poly.entity_id
_entity_poly.type
_entity_poly.pdbx_seq_one_letter_code
_entity_poly.pdbx_strand_id
1 'polypeptide(L)'
;MTEIFTTEISLLSSPNKLFIEAETGNIWVALHPVLYKAYRHLQDPVNIDQRSPSQILRIRLQENGTSWVITEPYANDGATISGSSAVIFYKNSLLIGSLFDRLLHCDIRISQIV
;
A
#
# COMPACT_ATOMS: atom_id res chain seq x y z
N MET A 1 15.91 22.77 15.92
CA MET A 1 15.86 22.25 14.55
C MET A 1 14.41 22.30 14.11
N THR A 2 14.07 23.28 13.29
CA THR A 2 12.76 23.36 12.65
C THR A 2 12.76 22.33 11.53
N GLU A 3 12.00 21.26 11.68
CA GLU A 3 11.69 20.37 10.56
C GLU A 3 10.90 21.21 9.54
N ILE A 4 11.52 21.50 8.41
CA ILE A 4 10.86 22.15 7.29
C ILE A 4 10.28 21.01 6.45
N PHE A 5 8.96 20.97 6.30
CA PHE A 5 8.32 20.06 5.36
C PHE A 5 8.86 20.30 3.96
N THR A 6 9.58 19.33 3.40
CA THR A 6 10.16 19.45 2.05
C THR A 6 9.10 19.16 0.97
N THR A 7 8.21 18.19 1.21
CA THR A 7 7.26 17.69 0.20
C THR A 7 6.02 17.08 0.87
N GLU A 8 4.83 17.38 0.35
CA GLU A 8 3.55 16.76 0.75
C GLU A 8 2.98 15.96 -0.44
N ILE A 9 2.61 14.70 -0.20
CA ILE A 9 2.09 13.79 -1.24
C ILE A 9 0.68 13.34 -0.87
N SER A 10 -0.31 13.82 -1.61
CA SER A 10 -1.69 13.32 -1.48
C SER A 10 -1.82 11.96 -2.17
N LEU A 11 -2.19 10.94 -1.39
CA LEU A 11 -2.34 9.56 -1.88
C LEU A 11 -3.78 9.24 -2.31
N LEU A 12 -4.74 10.14 -2.03
CA LEU A 12 -6.18 9.94 -2.29
C LEU A 12 -6.74 8.62 -1.69
N SER A 13 -6.06 8.09 -0.67
CA SER A 13 -6.33 6.82 0.00
C SER A 13 -5.75 6.88 1.42
N SER A 14 -6.20 6.02 2.33
CA SER A 14 -5.78 6.07 3.73
C SER A 14 -4.56 5.18 3.97
N PRO A 15 -3.36 5.73 4.20
CA PRO A 15 -2.15 4.94 4.43
C PRO A 15 -2.19 4.23 5.80
N ASN A 16 -1.69 2.99 5.84
CA ASN A 16 -1.60 2.20 7.08
C ASN A 16 -0.13 1.93 7.47
N LYS A 17 0.59 1.16 6.64
CA LYS A 17 2.01 0.84 6.88
C LYS A 17 2.87 1.15 5.65
N LEU A 18 4.11 1.50 5.93
CA LEU A 18 5.14 1.84 4.95
C LEU A 18 6.26 0.80 4.96
N PHE A 19 6.84 0.56 3.79
CA PHE A 19 8.09 -0.15 3.60
C PHE A 19 8.96 0.68 2.66
N ILE A 20 10.24 0.87 3.02
CA ILE A 20 11.19 1.61 2.20
C ILE A 20 12.24 0.63 1.68
N GLU A 21 12.39 0.56 0.37
CA GLU A 21 13.40 -0.27 -0.27
C GLU A 21 14.79 0.36 -0.05
N ALA A 22 15.69 -0.37 0.62
CA ALA A 22 17.00 0.16 1.02
C ALA A 22 17.89 0.56 -0.18
N GLU A 23 17.78 -0.15 -1.31
CA GLU A 23 18.63 0.06 -2.48
C GLU A 23 18.24 1.30 -3.30
N THR A 24 16.95 1.63 -3.35
CA THR A 24 16.40 2.66 -4.27
C THR A 24 15.75 3.83 -3.55
N GLY A 25 15.40 3.66 -2.27
CA GLY A 25 14.56 4.60 -1.52
C GLY A 25 13.09 4.61 -1.94
N ASN A 26 12.63 3.67 -2.78
CA ASN A 26 11.22 3.58 -3.14
C ASN A 26 10.37 3.31 -1.91
N ILE A 27 9.26 4.06 -1.79
CA ILE A 27 8.33 3.93 -0.68
C ILE A 27 7.16 3.09 -1.16
N TRP A 28 6.91 1.99 -0.46
CA TRP A 28 5.75 1.14 -0.65
C TRP A 28 4.78 1.37 0.49
N VAL A 29 3.51 1.48 0.17
CA VAL A 29 2.47 1.80 1.14
C VAL A 29 1.37 0.76 1.02
N ALA A 30 0.96 0.16 2.14
CA ALA A 30 -0.30 -0.55 2.24
C ALA A 30 -1.39 0.43 2.69
N LEU A 31 -2.50 0.47 1.97
CA LEU A 31 -3.56 1.47 2.17
C LEU A 31 -4.95 0.85 2.20
N HIS A 32 -5.88 1.64 2.75
CA HIS A 32 -7.31 1.41 2.72
C HIS A 32 -7.97 2.47 1.83
N PRO A 33 -8.33 2.15 0.57
CA PRO A 33 -8.88 3.15 -0.35
C PRO A 33 -10.30 3.59 0.02
N VAL A 34 -11.00 2.83 0.87
CA VAL A 34 -12.31 3.19 1.42
C VAL A 34 -12.28 3.04 2.94
N LEU A 35 -11.85 4.08 3.64
CA LEU A 35 -11.57 4.03 5.09
C LEU A 35 -12.75 3.55 5.94
N TYR A 36 -13.99 3.92 5.59
CA TYR A 36 -15.16 3.44 6.35
C TYR A 36 -15.32 1.92 6.26
N LYS A 37 -15.02 1.30 5.11
CA LYS A 37 -15.08 -0.16 4.95
C LYS A 37 -13.98 -0.85 5.76
N ALA A 38 -12.78 -0.26 5.80
CA ALA A 38 -11.72 -0.74 6.68
C ALA A 38 -12.14 -0.72 8.15
N TYR A 39 -12.78 0.36 8.60
CA TYR A 39 -13.30 0.44 9.96
C TYR A 39 -14.37 -0.63 10.25
N ARG A 40 -15.32 -0.84 9.33
CA ARG A 40 -16.33 -1.91 9.46
C ARG A 40 -15.70 -3.29 9.51
N HIS A 41 -14.74 -3.57 8.65
CA HIS A 41 -13.99 -4.82 8.64
C HIS A 41 -13.26 -5.07 9.96
N LEU A 42 -12.66 -4.04 10.56
CA LEU A 42 -11.99 -4.16 11.87
C LEU A 42 -12.96 -4.53 13.01
N GLN A 43 -14.23 -4.13 12.90
CA GLN A 43 -15.25 -4.44 13.92
C GLN A 43 -15.79 -5.87 13.79
N ASP A 44 -15.89 -6.39 12.57
CA ASP A 44 -16.46 -7.72 12.28
C ASP A 44 -15.70 -8.38 11.11
N PRO A 45 -14.48 -8.89 11.34
CA PRO A 45 -13.58 -9.33 10.27
C PRO A 45 -14.01 -10.64 9.60
N VAL A 46 -14.88 -11.43 10.25
CA VAL A 46 -15.39 -12.69 9.71
C VAL A 46 -16.58 -12.48 8.75
N ASN A 47 -17.17 -11.29 8.74
CA ASN A 47 -18.31 -10.97 7.91
C ASN A 47 -17.88 -10.60 6.48
N ILE A 48 -18.25 -11.47 5.54
CA ILE A 48 -17.88 -11.37 4.13
C ILE A 48 -18.39 -10.08 3.46
N ASP A 49 -19.53 -9.56 3.90
CA ASP A 49 -20.14 -8.35 3.36
C ASP A 49 -19.44 -7.07 3.88
N GLN A 50 -18.62 -7.22 4.93
CA GLN A 50 -17.83 -6.14 5.53
C GLN A 50 -16.35 -6.23 5.18
N ARG A 51 -15.99 -6.89 4.08
CA ARG A 51 -14.61 -6.88 3.59
C ARG A 51 -14.13 -5.45 3.29
N SER A 52 -12.88 -5.21 3.63
CA SER A 52 -12.18 -3.98 3.29
C SER A 52 -11.43 -4.15 1.98
N PRO A 53 -11.60 -3.23 1.02
CA PRO A 53 -10.70 -3.13 -0.12
C PRO A 53 -9.24 -2.98 0.33
N SER A 54 -8.33 -3.46 -0.51
CA SER A 54 -6.89 -3.43 -0.28
C SER A 54 -6.19 -2.74 -1.44
N GLN A 55 -5.18 -1.94 -1.15
CA GLN A 55 -4.42 -1.20 -2.15
C GLN A 55 -2.95 -1.13 -1.74
N ILE A 56 -2.05 -1.30 -2.72
CA ILE A 56 -0.64 -1.03 -2.59
C ILE A 56 -0.27 0.09 -3.55
N LEU A 57 0.40 1.12 -3.04
CA LEU A 57 1.03 2.15 -3.86
C LEU A 57 2.55 2.06 -3.73
N ARG A 58 3.24 2.27 -4.85
CA ARG A 58 4.69 2.52 -4.89
C ARG A 58 4.91 3.97 -5.27
N ILE A 59 5.68 4.68 -4.45
CA ILE A 59 6.07 6.07 -4.64
C ILE A 59 7.57 6.10 -4.93
N ARG A 60 7.93 6.67 -6.08
CA ARG A 60 9.32 6.91 -6.48
C ARG A 60 9.58 8.42 -6.51
N LEU A 61 10.35 8.89 -5.54
CA LEU A 61 10.85 10.26 -5.54
C LEU A 61 11.82 10.44 -6.72
N GLN A 62 11.71 11.57 -7.42
CA GLN A 62 12.69 11.94 -8.44
C GLN A 62 13.90 12.62 -7.78
N GLU A 63 15.00 12.76 -8.52
CA GLU A 63 16.28 13.30 -8.03
C GLU A 63 16.15 14.71 -7.41
N ASN A 64 15.15 15.50 -7.82
CA ASN A 64 14.90 16.83 -7.27
C ASN A 64 14.27 16.82 -5.86
N GLY A 65 13.86 15.67 -5.33
CA GLY A 65 13.27 15.50 -4.00
C GLY A 65 11.87 16.11 -3.81
N THR A 66 11.34 16.80 -4.83
CA THR A 66 10.08 17.55 -4.77
C THR A 66 9.04 17.08 -5.79
N SER A 67 9.42 16.15 -6.67
CA SER A 67 8.51 15.50 -7.59
C SER A 67 8.58 13.98 -7.43
N TRP A 68 7.49 13.30 -7.80
CA TRP A 68 7.34 11.87 -7.56
C TRP A 68 6.48 11.22 -8.65
N VAL A 69 6.60 9.90 -8.77
CA VAL A 69 5.72 9.04 -9.57
C VAL A 69 5.05 8.05 -8.63
N ILE A 70 3.73 7.94 -8.71
CA ILE A 70 2.95 6.93 -7.99
C ILE A 70 2.50 5.88 -8.99
N THR A 71 2.71 4.61 -8.64
CA THR A 71 2.15 3.46 -9.35
C THR A 71 1.28 2.64 -8.40
N GLU A 72 0.25 1.99 -8.95
CA GLU A 72 -0.68 1.13 -8.22
C GLU A 72 -0.50 -0.34 -8.68
N PRO A 73 0.52 -1.04 -8.17
CA PRO A 73 0.75 -2.44 -8.56
C PRO A 73 -0.34 -3.39 -8.09
N TYR A 74 -1.14 -3.00 -7.08
CA TYR A 74 -2.22 -3.83 -6.57
C TYR A 74 -3.39 -3.01 -6.06
N ALA A 75 -4.59 -3.34 -6.52
CA ALA A 75 -5.85 -2.91 -5.92
C ALA A 75 -6.92 -3.99 -6.12
N ASN A 76 -7.68 -4.29 -5.07
CA ASN A 76 -8.81 -5.21 -5.16
C ASN A 76 -9.90 -4.80 -4.14
N ASP A 77 -11.12 -5.24 -4.40
CA ASP A 77 -12.32 -4.98 -3.59
C ASP A 77 -12.33 -5.67 -2.21
N GLY A 78 -11.31 -6.47 -1.90
CA GLY A 78 -11.15 -7.19 -0.64
C GLY A 78 -11.46 -8.69 -0.77
N ALA A 79 -11.89 -9.16 -1.96
CA ALA A 79 -12.17 -10.58 -2.18
C ALA A 79 -10.90 -11.45 -2.14
N THR A 80 -9.78 -10.93 -2.64
CA THR A 80 -8.51 -11.66 -2.69
C THR A 80 -7.71 -11.52 -1.39
N ILE A 81 -7.68 -10.33 -0.81
CA ILE A 81 -7.13 -10.06 0.52
C ILE A 81 -7.87 -8.85 1.09
N SER A 82 -8.44 -9.00 2.28
CA SER A 82 -9.22 -7.93 2.91
C SER A 82 -8.35 -7.08 3.84
N GLY A 83 -8.40 -5.77 3.69
CA GLY A 83 -7.77 -4.80 4.58
C GLY A 83 -6.24 -4.95 4.70
N SER A 84 -5.51 -4.70 3.61
CA SER A 84 -4.05 -4.73 3.60
C SER A 84 -3.44 -3.90 4.73
N SER A 85 -2.50 -4.50 5.45
CA SER A 85 -1.91 -3.95 6.68
C SER A 85 -0.38 -3.99 6.68
N ALA A 86 0.23 -4.62 5.69
CA ALA A 86 1.68 -4.64 5.50
C ALA A 86 2.01 -4.83 4.02
N VAL A 87 3.18 -4.36 3.62
CA VAL A 87 3.72 -4.57 2.27
C VAL A 87 5.24 -4.74 2.35
N ILE A 88 5.78 -5.69 1.57
CA ILE A 88 7.21 -5.83 1.33
C ILE A 88 7.40 -6.09 -0.16
N PHE A 89 8.40 -5.43 -0.76
CA PHE A 89 8.86 -5.74 -2.10
C PHE A 89 10.31 -6.24 -2.04
N TYR A 90 10.57 -7.39 -2.64
CA TYR A 90 11.90 -7.98 -2.71
C TYR A 90 12.04 -8.87 -3.94
N LYS A 91 13.06 -8.65 -4.76
CA LYS A 91 13.36 -9.47 -5.96
C LYS A 91 12.12 -9.81 -6.80
N ASN A 92 11.38 -8.77 -7.22
CA ASN A 92 10.15 -8.91 -8.01
C ASN A 92 8.98 -9.60 -7.30
N SER A 93 9.11 -9.95 -6.02
CA SER A 93 8.01 -10.46 -5.20
C SER A 93 7.40 -9.33 -4.38
N LEU A 94 6.07 -9.18 -4.51
CA LEU A 94 5.28 -8.31 -3.65
C LEU A 94 4.54 -9.18 -2.62
N LEU A 95 4.86 -8.99 -1.36
CA LEU A 95 4.18 -9.63 -0.23
C LEU A 95 3.24 -8.62 0.42
N ILE A 96 1.96 -8.97 0.50
CA ILE A 96 0.91 -8.13 1.09
C ILE A 96 0.33 -8.86 2.30
N GLY A 97 0.48 -8.27 3.48
CA GLY A 97 -0.12 -8.76 4.70
C GLY A 97 -1.48 -8.13 4.98
N SER A 98 -2.30 -8.83 5.75
CA SER A 98 -3.58 -8.34 6.29
C SER A 98 -3.63 -8.56 7.81
N LEU A 99 -4.54 -7.89 8.52
CA LEU A 99 -4.67 -8.05 9.98
C LEU A 99 -5.35 -9.37 10.38
N PHE A 100 -6.35 -9.82 9.61
CA PHE A 100 -7.24 -10.92 9.99
C PHE A 100 -7.42 -11.99 8.92
N ASP A 101 -6.74 -11.86 7.78
CA ASP A 101 -6.85 -12.77 6.63
C ASP A 101 -5.45 -13.37 6.34
N ARG A 102 -5.26 -13.84 5.12
CA ARG A 102 -4.01 -14.43 4.62
C ARG A 102 -2.94 -13.40 4.25
N LEU A 103 -1.74 -13.91 4.01
CA LEU A 103 -0.68 -13.26 3.25
C LEU A 103 -0.93 -13.51 1.75
N LEU A 104 -0.75 -12.49 0.92
CA LEU A 104 -0.74 -12.62 -0.53
C LEU A 104 0.68 -12.43 -1.06
N HIS A 105 1.16 -13.38 -1.87
CA HIS A 105 2.43 -13.29 -2.59
C HIS A 105 2.12 -13.14 -4.08
N CYS A 106 2.61 -12.05 -4.67
CA CYS A 106 2.45 -11.74 -6.08
C CYS A 106 3.81 -11.66 -6.78
N ASP A 107 3.90 -12.26 -7.96
CA ASP A 107 4.99 -12.02 -8.89
C ASP A 107 4.73 -10.74 -9.68
N ILE A 108 5.59 -9.74 -9.53
CA ILE A 108 5.46 -8.44 -10.16
C ILE A 108 6.36 -8.35 -11.40
N ARG A 109 5.74 -8.06 -12.55
CA ARG A 109 6.47 -7.68 -13.76
C ARG A 109 6.89 -6.22 -13.66
N ILE A 110 8.06 -5.90 -14.19
CA ILE A 110 8.62 -4.53 -14.18
C ILE A 110 7.60 -3.52 -14.70
N SER A 111 6.85 -3.85 -15.77
CA SER A 111 5.83 -2.97 -16.36
C SER A 111 4.69 -2.55 -15.43
N GLN A 112 4.46 -3.25 -14.31
CA GLN A 112 3.42 -2.91 -13.34
C GLN A 112 3.88 -1.87 -12.30
N ILE A 113 5.17 -1.53 -12.31
CA ILE A 113 5.79 -0.65 -11.30
C ILE A 113 6.64 0.45 -11.93
N VAL A 114 6.74 0.56 -13.26
CA VAL A 114 7.43 1.67 -13.94
C VAL A 114 6.59 2.94 -13.91
#